data_AF-A0A7X8VCK9-F1
#
_entry.id   AF-A0A7X8VCK9-F1
#
_cell.length_a   1.000
_cell.length_b   1.000
_cell.length_c   1.000
_cell.angle_alpha   90.00
_cell.angle_beta   90.00
_cell.angle_gamma   90.00
#
_symmetry.space_group_name_H-M   'P 1'
#
loop_
_entity.id
_entity.type
_entity.pdbx_description
1 polymer ?
#
loop_
_entity_poly.entity_id
_entity_poly.type
_entity_poly.pdbx_seq_one_letter_code
_entity_poly.pdbx_strand_id
1 'polypeptide(L)'
;MITLRQQKGIILGIIWSFFAWVPYYTEYLSNVRSYIGIPAALGLNLELALNRGDAFVFSIILGAGIGFTAASLIDSLSTSMKIIGLFSSKKKKLLRRGL
;
A
#
# COMPACT_ATOMS: atom_id res chain seq x y z
N MET A 1 -8.88 1.40 -14.18
CA MET A 1 -9.13 2.45 -13.16
C MET A 1 -8.53 1.98 -11.85
N ILE A 2 -7.74 2.82 -11.19
CA ILE A 2 -7.19 2.53 -9.86
C ILE A 2 -8.33 2.68 -8.84
N THR A 3 -8.47 1.72 -7.92
CA THR A 3 -9.51 1.78 -6.88
C THR A 3 -9.10 2.75 -5.76
N LEU A 4 -10.07 3.33 -5.05
CA LEU A 4 -9.79 4.22 -3.90
C LEU A 4 -8.94 3.54 -2.82
N ARG A 5 -9.04 2.20 -2.68
CA ARG A 5 -8.22 1.42 -1.77
C ARG A 5 -6.77 1.34 -2.23
N GLN A 6 -6.53 1.09 -3.51
CA GLN A 6 -5.19 1.11 -4.09
C GLN A 6 -4.53 2.48 -3.97
N GLN A 7 -5.30 3.56 -4.21
CA GLN A 7 -4.80 4.93 -4.03
C GLN A 7 -4.40 5.19 -2.56
N LYS A 8 -5.24 4.78 -1.60
CA LYS A 8 -4.90 4.87 -0.16
C LYS A 8 -3.67 4.01 0.19
N GLY A 9 -3.54 2.83 -0.39
CA GLY A 9 -2.37 1.95 -0.23
C GLY A 9 -1.08 2.61 -0.69
N ILE A 10 -1.11 3.28 -1.86
CA ILE A 10 0.03 4.07 -2.36
C ILE A 10 0.39 5.19 -1.37
N ILE A 11 -0.60 5.98 -0.94
CA ILE A 11 -0.37 7.10 -0.01
C ILE A 11 0.22 6.59 1.32
N LEU A 12 -0.32 5.51 1.87
CA LEU A 12 0.21 4.88 3.08
C LEU A 12 1.63 4.33 2.87
N GLY A 13 1.92 3.73 1.72
CA GLY A 13 3.25 3.27 1.36
C GLY A 13 4.28 4.40 1.26
N ILE A 14 3.88 5.55 0.72
CA ILE A 14 4.71 6.76 0.68
C ILE A 14 4.97 7.27 2.10
N ILE A 15 3.92 7.44 2.91
CA ILE A 15 4.05 7.90 4.31
C ILE A 15 4.96 6.96 5.10
N TRP A 16 4.77 5.65 4.95
CA TRP A 16 5.60 4.64 5.58
C TRP A 16 7.07 4.74 5.15
N SER A 17 7.34 5.09 3.88
CA SER A 17 8.71 5.33 3.39
C SER A 17 9.37 6.51 4.09
N PHE A 18 8.65 7.61 4.34
CA PHE A 18 9.18 8.73 5.14
C PHE A 18 9.51 8.29 6.57
N PHE A 19 8.61 7.54 7.21
CA PHE A 19 8.85 7.02 8.56
C PHE A 19 9.98 6.00 8.62
N ALA A 20 10.26 5.28 7.53
CA ALA A 20 11.34 4.30 7.45
C ALA A 20 12.74 4.90 7.68
N TRP A 21 12.92 6.19 7.40
CA TRP A 21 14.17 6.90 7.62
C TRP A 21 14.38 7.33 9.07
N VAL A 22 13.31 7.45 9.87
CA VAL A 22 13.42 7.78 11.30
C VAL A 22 14.28 6.77 12.07
N PRO A 23 14.00 5.45 12.07
CA PRO A 23 14.85 4.45 12.74
C PRO A 23 16.20 4.24 12.03
N TYR A 24 16.37 4.76 10.82
CA TYR A 24 17.66 4.74 10.15
C TYR A 24 18.62 5.78 10.75
N TYR A 25 18.10 6.98 11.07
CA TYR A 25 18.88 8.05 11.69
C TYR A 25 18.87 8.03 13.22
N THR A 26 17.97 7.26 13.83
CA THR A 26 17.84 7.17 15.29
C THR A 26 18.03 5.73 15.77
N GLU A 27 19.02 5.51 16.63
CA GLU A 27 19.23 4.20 17.27
C GLU A 27 18.12 3.83 18.26
N TYR A 28 17.27 4.81 18.65
CA TYR A 28 16.17 4.65 19.59
C TYR A 28 15.12 3.60 19.22
N LEU A 29 15.05 3.19 17.94
CA LEU A 29 14.04 2.26 17.41
C LEU A 29 14.63 0.94 16.91
N SER A 30 15.79 0.52 17.41
CA SER A 30 16.51 -0.69 16.95
C SER A 30 15.62 -1.94 16.86
N ASN A 31 14.73 -2.17 17.83
CA ASN A 31 13.82 -3.32 17.85
C ASN A 31 12.73 -3.27 16.78
N VAL A 32 12.31 -2.07 16.35
CA VAL A 32 11.22 -1.88 15.38
C VAL A 32 11.74 -1.54 13.99
N ARG A 33 13.05 -1.27 13.87
CA ARG A 33 13.75 -0.96 12.61
C ARG A 33 13.56 -2.03 11.56
N SER A 34 13.51 -3.30 11.95
CA SER A 34 13.31 -4.44 11.06
C SER A 34 11.97 -4.39 10.31
N TYR A 35 10.94 -3.77 10.90
CA TYR A 35 9.63 -3.62 10.27
C TYR A 35 9.46 -2.24 9.64
N ILE A 36 9.80 -1.17 10.34
CA ILE A 36 9.55 0.20 9.88
C ILE A 36 10.59 0.62 8.82
N GLY A 37 11.84 0.17 8.96
CA GLY A 37 12.97 0.58 8.12
C GLY A 37 13.11 -0.17 6.80
N ILE A 38 12.18 -1.08 6.47
CA ILE A 38 12.25 -1.90 5.25
C ILE A 38 12.35 -1.03 3.99
N PRO A 39 11.50 0.00 3.77
CA PRO A 39 11.61 0.84 2.58
C PRO A 39 12.97 1.54 2.44
N ALA A 40 13.53 2.06 3.55
CA ALA A 40 14.81 2.75 3.56
C ALA A 40 15.98 1.79 3.27
N ALA A 41 15.98 0.60 3.89
CA ALA A 41 16.99 -0.41 3.63
C ALA A 41 16.96 -0.90 2.18
N LEU A 42 15.77 -1.10 1.62
CA LEU A 42 15.61 -1.46 0.21
C LEU A 42 16.06 -0.34 -0.73
N GLY A 43 15.74 0.92 -0.42
CA GLY A 43 16.19 2.08 -1.18
C GLY A 43 17.72 2.18 -1.24
N LEU A 44 18.38 2.00 -0.10
CA LEU A 44 19.86 2.00 0.01
C LEU A 44 20.49 0.85 -0.78
N ASN A 45 19.95 -0.37 -0.65
CA ASN A 45 20.45 -1.51 -1.40
C ASN A 45 20.28 -1.32 -2.92
N LEU A 46 19.21 -0.66 -3.36
CA LEU A 46 18.99 -0.37 -4.78
C LEU A 46 19.99 0.66 -5.30
N GLU A 47 20.24 1.73 -4.55
CA GLU A 47 21.26 2.72 -4.89
C GLU A 47 22.64 2.06 -5.02
N LEU A 48 22.98 1.19 -4.07
CA LEU A 48 24.25 0.46 -4.07
C LEU A 48 24.35 -0.53 -5.25
N ALA A 49 23.27 -1.22 -5.58
CA ALA A 49 23.23 -2.15 -6.71
C ALA A 49 23.32 -1.44 -8.07
N LEU A 50 22.71 -0.26 -8.19
CA LEU A 50 22.68 0.53 -9.43
C LEU A 50 23.86 1.49 -9.54
N ASN A 51 24.62 1.70 -8.46
CA ASN A 51 25.68 2.71 -8.31
C ASN A 51 25.25 4.11 -8.77
N ARG A 52 23.95 4.41 -8.69
CA ARG A 52 23.37 5.65 -9.19
C ARG A 52 21.99 5.88 -8.56
N GLY A 53 21.69 7.14 -8.29
CA GLY A 53 20.37 7.60 -7.87
C GLY A 53 20.39 8.10 -6.44
N ASP A 54 19.19 8.17 -5.85
CA ASP A 54 18.98 8.62 -4.48
C ASP A 54 18.15 7.55 -3.75
N ALA A 55 18.75 6.92 -2.74
CA ALA A 55 18.10 5.92 -1.90
C ALA A 55 16.77 6.40 -1.33
N PHE A 56 16.63 7.70 -1.04
CA PHE A 56 15.39 8.27 -0.55
C PHE A 56 14.28 8.15 -1.60
N VAL A 57 14.56 8.55 -2.85
CA VAL A 57 13.61 8.44 -3.95
C VAL A 57 13.27 6.98 -4.24
N PHE A 58 14.26 6.09 -4.26
CA PHE A 58 14.01 4.65 -4.43
C PHE A 58 13.17 4.06 -3.31
N SER A 59 13.40 4.48 -2.05
CA SER A 59 12.58 4.04 -0.92
C SER A 59 11.11 4.41 -1.09
N ILE A 60 10.82 5.62 -1.58
CA ILE A 60 9.45 6.08 -1.84
C ILE A 60 8.79 5.26 -2.95
N ILE A 61 9.50 5.03 -4.06
CA ILE A 61 8.98 4.25 -5.19
C ILE A 61 8.68 2.82 -4.74
N LEU A 62 9.60 2.20 -4.00
CA LEU A 62 9.43 0.86 -3.48
C LEU A 62 8.30 0.78 -2.45
N GLY A 63 8.22 1.72 -1.51
CA GLY A 63 7.14 1.75 -0.52
C GLY A 63 5.77 2.00 -1.15
N ALA A 64 5.68 2.89 -2.15
CA ALA A 64 4.46 3.09 -2.95
C ALA A 64 4.07 1.81 -3.70
N GLY A 65 5.05 1.12 -4.30
CA GLY A 65 4.86 -0.16 -4.98
C GLY A 65 4.34 -1.25 -4.04
N ILE A 66 4.97 -1.41 -2.87
CA ILE A 66 4.57 -2.37 -1.83
C ILE A 66 3.16 -2.05 -1.31
N GLY A 67 2.87 -0.77 -1.04
CA GLY A 67 1.55 -0.32 -0.61
C GLY A 67 0.47 -0.61 -1.66
N PHE A 68 0.79 -0.43 -2.93
CA PHE A 68 -0.11 -0.77 -4.04
C PHE A 68 -0.34 -2.28 -4.18
N THR A 69 0.70 -3.11 -4.12
CA THR A 69 0.56 -4.58 -4.21
C THR A 69 -0.20 -5.12 -3.00
N ALA A 70 0.11 -4.67 -1.79
CA ALA A 70 -0.62 -5.04 -0.59
C ALA A 70 -2.11 -4.67 -0.69
N ALA A 71 -2.43 -3.44 -1.09
CA ALA A 71 -3.81 -3.01 -1.28
C ALA A 71 -4.52 -3.81 -2.39
N SER A 72 -3.82 -4.14 -3.48
CA SER A 72 -4.37 -4.95 -4.57
C SER A 72 -4.63 -6.40 -4.16
N LEU A 73 -3.74 -6.98 -3.35
CA LEU A 73 -3.93 -8.32 -2.77
C LEU A 73 -5.14 -8.33 -1.83
N ILE A 74 -5.28 -7.31 -0.98
CA ILE A 74 -6.44 -7.17 -0.09
C ILE A 74 -7.73 -7.02 -0.92
N ASP A 75 -7.70 -6.21 -1.99
CA ASP A 75 -8.87 -6.02 -2.85
C ASP A 75 -9.24 -7.33 -3.56
N SER A 76 -8.24 -8.04 -4.09
CA SER A 76 -8.41 -9.36 -4.72
C SER A 76 -8.97 -10.39 -3.75
N LEU A 77 -8.43 -10.49 -2.54
CA LEU A 77 -8.94 -11.39 -1.50
C LEU A 77 -10.35 -11.01 -1.07
N SER A 78 -10.65 -9.72 -0.91
CA SER A 78 -12.01 -9.27 -0.57
C SER A 78 -13.02 -9.53 -1.69
N THR A 79 -12.58 -9.57 -2.94
CA THR A 79 -13.43 -9.83 -4.11
C THR A 79 -13.59 -11.32 -4.38
N SER A 80 -12.55 -12.12 -4.14
CA SER A 80 -12.57 -13.60 -4.16
C SER A 80 -13.34 -14.17 -2.98
N MET A 81 -13.27 -13.52 -1.81
CA MET A 81 -14.26 -13.66 -0.72
C MET A 81 -15.52 -12.86 -1.05
N LYS A 82 -16.05 -13.01 -2.27
CA LYS A 82 -17.50 -12.94 -2.43
C LYS A 82 -18.05 -14.08 -1.59
N ILE A 83 -18.35 -13.77 -0.33
CA ILE A 83 -19.30 -14.51 0.47
C ILE A 83 -20.56 -14.60 -0.40
N ILE A 84 -20.71 -15.75 -1.05
CA ILE A 84 -21.92 -16.23 -1.71
C ILE A 84 -22.97 -16.27 -0.58
N GLY A 85 -23.60 -15.14 -0.26
CA GLY A 85 -24.65 -15.13 0.77
C GLY A 85 -25.05 -13.82 1.43
N LEU A 86 -24.19 -12.79 1.56
CA LEU A 86 -24.48 -11.75 2.57
C LEU A 86 -24.97 -10.39 2.09
N PHE A 87 -24.84 -10.03 0.81
CA PHE A 87 -25.40 -8.76 0.32
C PHE A 87 -26.02 -8.88 -1.08
N SER A 88 -27.07 -9.69 -1.19
CA SER A 88 -28.09 -9.48 -2.23
C SER A 88 -29.02 -8.34 -1.82
N SER A 89 -28.49 -7.12 -1.65
CA SER A 89 -29.34 -5.92 -1.64
C SER A 89 -29.52 -5.45 -3.08
N LYS A 90 -30.22 -6.27 -3.87
CA LYS A 90 -30.92 -5.79 -5.06
C LYS A 90 -32.01 -4.83 -4.58
N LYS A 91 -31.67 -3.57 -4.30
CA LYS A 91 -32.66 -2.49 -4.44
C LYS A 91 -32.86 -2.23 -5.94
N LYS A 92 -33.48 -3.21 -6.62
CA LYS A 92 -34.21 -2.94 -7.87
C LYS A 92 -35.31 -1.99 -7.49
N LYS A 93 -35.07 -0.70 -7.73
CA LYS A 93 -36.08 0.35 -7.65
C LYS A 93 -37.11 0.04 -8.75
N LEU A 94 -38.14 -0.72 -8.41
CA LEU A 94 -39.32 -0.90 -9.24
C LEU A 94 -39.95 0.48 -9.37
N LEU A 95 -39.67 1.15 -10.50
CA LEU A 95 -40.46 2.29 -10.94
C LEU A 95 -41.88 1.76 -11.15
N ARG A 96 -42.77 2.12 -10.22
CA ARG A 96 -44.21 1.92 -10.33
C ARG A 96 -44.65 2.44 -11.70
N ARG A 97 -45.19 1.55 -12.53
CA ARG A 97 -46.15 1.92 -13.57
C ARG A 97 -47.46 2.31 -12.87
N GLY A 98 -48.01 3.44 -13.27
CA GLY A 98 -49.35 3.90 -12.96
C GLY A 98 -49.65 5.06 -13.91
N LEU A 99 -50.04 4.69 -15.13
CA LEU A 99 -50.94 5.48 -15.98
C LEU A 99 -52.35 5.21 -15.48
#